data_AF-A0A963MSG0-F1
#
_entry.id   AF-A0A963MSG0-F1
#
_cell.length_a   1.000
_cell.length_b   1.000
_cell.length_c   1.000
_cell.angle_alpha   90.00
_cell.angle_beta   90.00
_cell.angle_gamma   90.00
#
_symmetry.space_group_name_H-M   'P 1'
#
loop_
_entity.id
_entity.type
_entity.pdbx_description
1 polymer ?
#
loop_
_entity_poly.entity_id
_entity_poly.type
_entity_poly.pdbx_seq_one_letter_code
_entity_poly.pdbx_strand_id
1 'polypeptide(L)'
;MSTARPNQEIDLSIELLRGVAAIMVMLCHYAVITQGTERSWLSFFYTGVDFFFVISGFVFAPTLLAPARENVAAFFIRRIFRIYPLFLVAILFYALLPHKTWDTGIVLQHALFLHTTVSKEIAFYYNPAFWSLPVEIEFYLFIALLVLFKTRKTIYILTFLFGLSLLTSLTAHHFLAVDSHAKLVLTHHLPTILPEFLLGTLAYRISKNCGKLSGLIFGAAGIVLLFMLGQNFVAHGENVSDMTYGLFNLLCALGYQWILIASVVLFRPSG
;
A
#
# COMPACT_ATOMS: atom_id res chain seq x y z
N MET A 1 19.37 -20.91 21.92
CA MET A 1 17.95 -20.78 21.56
C MET A 1 17.53 -19.39 22.00
N SER A 2 17.49 -18.42 21.09
CA SER A 2 17.35 -17.00 21.42
C SER A 2 15.89 -16.71 21.82
N THR A 3 15.66 -16.36 23.07
CA THR A 3 14.36 -15.87 23.57
C THR A 3 14.13 -14.46 23.03
N ALA A 4 13.65 -14.34 21.79
CA ALA A 4 13.17 -13.06 21.27
C ALA A 4 12.00 -12.58 22.14
N ARG A 5 11.93 -11.27 22.42
CA ARG A 5 10.81 -10.70 23.17
C ARG A 5 9.53 -10.83 22.32
N PRO A 6 8.34 -11.02 22.91
CA PRO A 6 7.07 -11.20 22.18
C PRO A 6 6.79 -10.20 21.05
N ASN A 7 7.18 -8.93 21.24
CA ASN A 7 6.99 -7.90 20.23
C ASN A 7 8.00 -8.02 19.07
N GLN A 8 9.19 -8.56 19.32
CA GLN A 8 10.25 -8.72 18.32
C GLN A 8 9.89 -9.77 17.27
N GLU A 9 9.18 -10.84 17.64
CA GLU A 9 8.71 -11.87 16.69
C GLU A 9 7.60 -11.33 15.79
N ILE A 10 6.69 -10.53 16.34
CA ILE A 10 5.65 -9.85 15.57
C ILE A 10 6.28 -8.84 14.60
N ASP A 11 7.21 -8.02 15.09
CA ASP A 11 7.94 -7.06 14.25
C ASP A 11 8.68 -7.78 13.11
N LEU A 12 9.36 -8.89 13.41
CA LEU A 12 10.02 -9.72 12.39
C LEU A 12 9.03 -10.26 11.35
N SER A 13 7.88 -10.79 11.79
CA SER A 13 6.87 -11.31 10.87
C SER A 13 6.33 -10.22 9.92
N ILE A 14 6.17 -8.99 10.41
CA ILE A 14 5.76 -7.84 9.60
C ILE A 14 6.84 -7.47 8.59
N GLU A 15 8.10 -7.42 9.00
CA GLU A 15 9.23 -7.13 8.10
C GLU A 15 9.40 -8.23 7.04
N LEU A 16 9.18 -9.50 7.38
CA LEU A 16 9.16 -10.60 6.40
C LEU A 16 8.04 -10.43 5.38
N LEU A 17 6.83 -10.08 5.81
CA LEU A 17 5.72 -9.82 4.89
C LEU A 17 5.99 -8.61 3.98
N ARG A 18 6.66 -7.57 4.48
CA ARG A 18 7.15 -6.46 3.64
C ARG A 18 8.15 -6.95 2.60
N GLY A 19 9.06 -7.86 2.98
CA GLY A 19 9.98 -8.51 2.05
C GLY A 19 9.26 -9.31 0.95
N VAL A 20 8.22 -10.06 1.31
CA VAL A 20 7.38 -10.78 0.35
C VAL A 20 6.70 -9.81 -0.62
N ALA A 21 6.09 -8.74 -0.11
CA ALA A 21 5.47 -7.69 -0.92
C ALA A 21 6.48 -7.02 -1.88
N ALA A 22 7.71 -6.76 -1.42
CA ALA A 22 8.78 -6.23 -2.27
C ALA A 22 9.16 -7.18 -3.41
N ILE A 23 9.30 -8.48 -3.11
CA ILE A 23 9.63 -9.50 -4.10
C ILE A 23 8.50 -9.62 -5.13
N MET A 24 7.25 -9.57 -4.70
CA MET A 24 6.10 -9.56 -5.60
C MET A 24 6.17 -8.41 -6.62
N VAL A 25 6.35 -7.17 -6.15
CA VAL A 25 6.45 -6.00 -7.03
C VAL A 25 7.67 -6.10 -7.96
N MET A 26 8.81 -6.57 -7.45
CA MET A 26 10.00 -6.81 -8.26
C MET A 26 9.74 -7.83 -9.37
N LEU A 27 9.07 -8.95 -9.06
CA LEU A 27 8.72 -9.99 -10.05
C LEU A 27 7.74 -9.47 -11.09
N CYS A 28 6.80 -8.61 -10.71
CA CYS A 28 5.92 -7.92 -11.66
C CYS A 28 6.71 -7.05 -12.64
N HIS A 29 7.63 -6.20 -12.13
CA HIS A 29 8.48 -5.39 -13.02
C HIS A 29 9.37 -6.25 -13.92
N TYR A 30 9.91 -7.35 -13.38
CA TYR A 30 10.68 -8.30 -14.17
C TYR A 30 9.84 -8.93 -15.31
N ALA A 31 8.59 -9.27 -15.05
CA ALA A 31 7.67 -9.75 -16.07
C ALA A 31 7.41 -8.69 -17.14
N VAL A 32 7.17 -7.44 -16.74
CA VAL A 32 6.99 -6.33 -17.69
C VAL A 32 8.21 -6.17 -18.62
N ILE A 33 9.42 -6.35 -18.10
CA ILE A 33 10.65 -6.24 -18.88
C ILE A 33 10.85 -7.44 -19.81
N THR A 34 10.53 -8.66 -19.36
CA THR A 34 10.88 -9.91 -20.07
C THR A 34 9.77 -10.47 -20.95
N GLN A 35 8.52 -10.24 -20.56
CA GLN A 35 7.30 -10.76 -21.19
C GLN A 35 6.41 -9.63 -21.70
N GLY A 36 6.80 -8.36 -21.51
CA GLY A 36 5.96 -7.21 -21.87
C GLY A 36 4.70 -7.15 -20.99
N THR A 37 3.60 -6.68 -21.57
CA THR A 37 2.31 -6.57 -20.88
C THR A 37 1.49 -7.86 -20.92
N GLU A 38 2.15 -9.01 -21.08
CA GLU A 38 1.47 -10.31 -21.11
C GLU A 38 0.83 -10.65 -19.75
N ARG A 39 -0.30 -11.33 -19.84
CA ARG A 39 -1.10 -11.74 -18.69
C ARG A 39 -0.43 -12.97 -18.08
N SER A 40 0.15 -12.80 -16.90
CA SER A 40 0.81 -13.89 -16.20
C SER A 40 0.63 -13.76 -14.69
N TRP A 41 0.93 -14.84 -13.98
CA TRP A 41 1.03 -14.83 -12.52
C TRP A 41 2.06 -13.83 -12.01
N LEU A 42 3.14 -13.59 -12.77
CA LEU A 42 4.14 -12.61 -12.39
C LEU A 42 3.58 -11.19 -12.53
N SER A 43 2.81 -10.92 -13.59
CA SER A 43 2.12 -9.63 -13.78
C SER A 43 1.10 -9.38 -12.67
N PHE A 44 0.40 -10.41 -12.16
CA PHE A 44 -0.52 -10.29 -11.02
C PHE A 44 0.15 -9.78 -9.74
N PHE A 45 1.47 -9.97 -9.58
CA PHE A 45 2.20 -9.54 -8.38
C PHE A 45 2.36 -8.03 -8.23
N TYR A 46 1.81 -7.20 -9.15
CA TYR A 46 1.62 -5.76 -8.90
C TYR A 46 0.85 -5.49 -7.60
N THR A 47 -0.06 -6.40 -7.24
CA THR A 47 -0.86 -6.41 -6.00
C THR A 47 -0.02 -6.47 -4.71
N GLY A 48 1.30 -6.73 -4.81
CA GLY A 48 2.23 -6.52 -3.70
C GLY A 48 2.20 -5.09 -3.15
N VAL A 49 1.85 -4.09 -3.97
CA VAL A 49 1.64 -2.71 -3.50
C VAL A 49 0.43 -2.62 -2.55
N ASP A 50 -0.68 -3.29 -2.87
CA ASP A 50 -1.86 -3.35 -1.98
C ASP A 50 -1.48 -3.98 -0.63
N PHE A 51 -0.60 -4.99 -0.66
CA PHE A 51 -0.09 -5.60 0.56
C PHE A 51 0.74 -4.61 1.40
N PHE A 52 1.57 -3.76 0.78
CA PHE A 52 2.29 -2.69 1.49
C PHE A 52 1.33 -1.71 2.17
N PHE A 53 0.20 -1.35 1.54
CA PHE A 53 -0.77 -0.45 2.14
C PHE A 53 -1.49 -1.09 3.33
N VAL A 54 -1.89 -2.37 3.22
CA VAL A 54 -2.46 -3.13 4.33
C VAL A 54 -1.47 -3.25 5.50
N ILE A 55 -0.20 -3.58 5.23
CA ILE A 55 0.82 -3.66 6.28
C ILE A 55 1.05 -2.27 6.92
N SER A 56 1.07 -1.21 6.12
CA SER A 56 1.23 0.17 6.62
C SER A 56 0.09 0.54 7.57
N GLY A 57 -1.15 0.28 7.16
CA GLY A 57 -2.33 0.44 8.03
C GLY A 57 -2.22 -0.31 9.35
N PHE A 58 -1.74 -1.54 9.32
CA PHE A 58 -1.52 -2.34 10.54
C PHE A 58 -0.46 -1.73 11.45
N VAL A 59 0.68 -1.30 10.90
CA VAL A 59 1.80 -0.72 11.66
C VAL A 59 1.42 0.64 12.27
N PHE A 60 0.57 1.42 11.60
CA PHE A 60 0.10 2.71 12.10
C PHE A 60 -1.13 2.59 13.02
N ALA A 61 -1.77 1.43 13.09
CA ALA A 61 -2.95 1.21 13.92
C ALA A 61 -2.73 1.53 15.42
N PRO A 62 -1.61 1.17 16.08
CA PRO A 62 -1.36 1.55 17.47
C PRO A 62 -1.40 3.07 17.67
N THR A 63 -0.73 3.84 16.81
CA THR A 63 -0.72 5.31 16.85
C THR A 63 -2.11 5.89 16.61
N LEU A 64 -2.83 5.36 15.62
CA LEU A 64 -4.18 5.83 15.29
C LEU A 64 -5.18 5.53 16.42
N LEU A 65 -5.04 4.39 17.09
CA LEU A 65 -5.96 3.90 18.10
C LEU A 65 -5.60 4.35 19.53
N ALA A 66 -4.35 4.74 19.79
CA ALA A 66 -3.88 5.16 21.10
C ALA A 66 -4.71 6.33 21.69
N PRO A 67 -5.06 6.30 22.99
CA PRO A 67 -5.79 7.39 23.64
C PRO A 67 -4.99 8.70 23.71
N ALA A 68 -3.67 8.60 23.84
CA ALA A 68 -2.77 9.73 23.96
C ALA A 68 -2.34 10.27 22.60
N ARG A 69 -2.17 11.59 22.50
CA ARG A 69 -1.59 12.24 21.33
C ARG A 69 -0.09 11.96 21.29
N GLU A 70 0.39 11.28 20.27
CA GLU A 70 1.83 11.26 19.99
C GLU A 70 2.30 12.67 19.62
N ASN A 71 3.58 12.96 19.86
CA ASN A 71 4.21 14.17 19.34
C ASN A 71 4.30 14.05 17.81
N VAL A 72 3.38 14.74 17.13
CA VAL A 72 3.22 14.70 15.67
C VAL A 72 4.46 15.20 14.94
N ALA A 73 5.14 16.22 15.47
CA ALA A 73 6.40 16.72 14.92
C ALA A 73 7.48 15.63 14.97
N ALA A 74 7.64 14.99 16.13
CA ALA A 74 8.62 13.91 16.29
C ALA A 74 8.28 12.70 15.40
N PHE A 75 7.00 12.37 15.23
CA PHE A 75 6.53 11.35 14.29
C PHE A 75 6.94 11.69 12.85
N PHE A 76 6.63 12.89 12.38
CA PHE A 76 6.87 13.30 10.99
C PHE A 76 8.36 13.39 10.67
N ILE A 77 9.17 13.94 11.57
CA ILE A 77 10.63 14.02 11.43
C ILE A 77 11.23 12.61 11.25
N ARG A 78 10.91 11.67 12.15
CA ARG A 78 11.45 10.29 12.06
C ARG A 78 11.13 9.62 10.71
N ARG A 79 9.98 9.93 10.13
CA ARG A 79 9.52 9.33 8.87
C ARG A 79 10.15 9.98 7.65
N ILE A 80 10.25 11.31 7.62
CA ILE A 80 10.95 12.03 6.55
C ILE A 80 12.42 11.59 6.48
N PHE A 81 13.13 11.58 7.61
CA PHE A 81 14.54 11.18 7.63
C PHE A 81 14.76 9.69 7.31
N ARG A 82 13.72 8.86 7.37
CA ARG A 82 13.78 7.46 6.94
C ARG A 82 13.71 7.33 5.41
N ILE A 83 12.88 8.11 4.74
CA ILE A 83 12.62 7.96 3.29
C ILE A 83 13.49 8.90 2.47
N TYR A 84 13.55 10.18 2.85
CA TYR A 84 14.08 11.24 2.02
C TYR A 84 15.55 11.06 1.62
N PRO A 85 16.46 10.67 2.54
CA PRO A 85 17.88 10.53 2.18
C PRO A 85 18.10 9.46 1.10
N LEU A 86 17.48 8.28 1.26
CA LEU A 86 17.63 7.18 0.30
C LEU A 86 16.95 7.52 -1.03
N PHE A 87 15.81 8.20 -0.98
CA PHE A 87 15.11 8.63 -2.18
C PHE A 87 15.90 9.65 -3.01
N LEU A 88 16.54 10.64 -2.37
CA LEU A 88 17.40 11.59 -3.07
C LEU A 88 18.60 10.91 -3.73
N VAL A 89 19.22 9.94 -3.04
CA VAL A 89 20.30 9.12 -3.61
C VAL A 89 19.79 8.32 -4.82
N ALA A 90 18.57 7.76 -4.73
CA ALA A 90 17.96 7.03 -5.83
C ALA A 90 17.67 7.94 -7.03
N ILE A 91 17.08 9.13 -6.84
CA ILE A 91 16.87 10.10 -7.92
C ILE A 91 18.20 10.45 -8.58
N LEU A 92 19.23 10.79 -7.79
CA LEU A 92 20.56 11.11 -8.31
C LEU A 92 21.11 9.97 -9.16
N PHE A 93 21.03 8.74 -8.67
CA PHE A 93 21.47 7.56 -9.42
C PHE A 93 20.72 7.41 -10.75
N TYR A 94 19.38 7.50 -10.74
CA TYR A 94 18.57 7.38 -11.96
C TYR A 94 18.81 8.52 -12.95
N ALA A 95 19.05 9.74 -12.46
CA ALA A 95 19.32 10.90 -13.29
C ALA A 95 20.70 10.88 -13.97
N LEU A 96 21.61 10.03 -13.50
CA LEU A 96 22.94 9.81 -14.09
C LEU A 96 22.96 8.64 -15.09
N LEU A 97 21.85 7.92 -15.29
CA LEU A 97 21.79 6.80 -16.24
C LEU A 97 21.82 7.29 -17.71
N PRO A 98 22.49 6.57 -18.63
CA PRO A 98 22.67 7.02 -20.02
C PRO A 98 21.38 7.29 -20.82
N HIS A 99 20.27 6.65 -20.43
CA HIS A 99 18.98 6.75 -21.10
C HIS A 99 17.99 7.69 -20.40
N LYS A 100 18.43 8.40 -19.34
CA LYS A 100 17.61 9.36 -18.60
C LYS A 100 18.32 10.71 -18.64
N THR A 101 17.57 11.77 -18.88
CA THR A 101 18.15 13.12 -18.90
C THR A 101 18.05 13.76 -17.53
N TRP A 102 19.13 14.44 -17.13
CA TRP A 102 19.10 15.37 -16.01
C TRP A 102 18.30 16.61 -16.42
N ASP A 103 17.01 16.61 -16.10
CA ASP A 103 16.14 17.78 -16.23
C ASP A 103 15.83 18.32 -14.84
N THR A 104 16.21 19.58 -14.58
CA THR A 104 16.06 20.19 -13.25
C THR A 104 14.60 20.28 -12.81
N GLY A 105 13.66 20.46 -13.75
CA GLY A 105 12.23 20.50 -13.46
C GLY A 105 11.72 19.13 -13.02
N ILE A 106 12.06 18.08 -13.76
CA ILE A 106 11.66 16.71 -13.43
C ILE A 106 12.30 16.26 -12.10
N VAL A 107 13.58 16.55 -11.88
CA VAL A 107 14.26 16.25 -10.60
C VAL A 107 13.55 16.95 -9.45
N LEU A 108 13.22 18.24 -9.59
CA LEU A 108 12.54 19.01 -8.54
C LEU A 108 11.14 18.46 -8.25
N GLN A 109 10.39 18.11 -9.29
CA GLN A 109 9.06 17.49 -9.13
C GLN A 109 9.14 16.16 -8.36
N HIS A 110 10.15 15.33 -8.63
CA HIS A 110 10.36 14.09 -7.87
C HIS A 110 10.81 14.39 -6.44
N ALA A 111 11.78 15.29 -6.24
CA ALA A 111 12.30 15.64 -4.92
C ALA A 111 11.24 16.26 -3.99
N LEU A 112 10.20 16.87 -4.55
CA LEU A 112 9.06 17.42 -3.82
C LEU A 112 7.84 16.48 -3.74
N PHE A 113 7.94 15.25 -4.26
CA PHE A 113 6.84 14.29 -4.37
C PHE A 113 5.63 14.81 -5.18
N LEU A 114 5.86 15.69 -6.14
CA LEU A 114 4.83 16.28 -7.01
C LEU A 114 4.72 15.58 -8.37
N HIS A 115 5.66 14.69 -8.71
CA HIS A 115 5.78 14.05 -10.03
C HIS A 115 4.52 13.31 -10.48
N THR A 116 3.75 12.71 -9.55
CA THR A 116 2.49 12.02 -9.87
C THR A 116 1.31 12.95 -10.13
N THR A 117 1.44 14.25 -9.82
CA THR A 117 0.37 15.25 -10.04
C THR A 117 0.52 15.99 -11.36
N VAL A 118 1.68 15.90 -12.03
CA VAL A 118 1.97 16.65 -13.25
C VAL A 118 1.50 15.90 -14.50
N SER A 119 2.04 14.71 -14.76
CA SER A 119 1.63 13.85 -15.87
C SER A 119 2.03 12.39 -15.64
N LYS A 120 1.48 11.46 -16.42
CA LYS A 120 1.85 10.04 -16.34
C LYS A 120 3.31 9.81 -16.72
N GLU A 121 3.80 10.53 -17.73
CA GLU A 121 5.17 10.43 -18.24
C GLU A 121 6.16 10.85 -17.16
N ILE A 122 5.86 11.93 -16.44
CA ILE A 122 6.68 12.43 -15.34
C ILE A 122 6.60 11.48 -14.14
N ALA A 123 5.41 10.96 -13.82
CA ALA A 123 5.20 10.04 -12.70
C ALA A 123 6.10 8.79 -12.79
N PHE A 124 6.33 8.29 -14.00
CA PHE A 124 7.13 7.08 -14.25
C PHE A 124 8.50 7.36 -14.88
N TYR A 125 8.92 8.63 -14.93
CA TYR A 125 10.10 9.04 -15.71
C TYR A 125 11.38 8.36 -15.25
N TYR A 126 11.73 8.41 -13.96
CA TYR A 126 12.97 7.81 -13.46
C TYR A 126 12.81 6.33 -13.17
N ASN A 127 11.91 6.01 -12.25
CA ASN A 127 11.59 4.64 -11.87
C ASN A 127 10.07 4.53 -11.73
N PRO A 128 9.42 3.60 -12.45
CA PRO A 128 7.99 3.37 -12.30
C PRO A 128 7.57 3.14 -10.85
N ALA A 129 8.39 2.49 -10.02
CA ALA A 129 8.06 2.24 -8.61
C ALA A 129 7.95 3.52 -7.74
N PHE A 130 8.44 4.68 -8.20
CA PHE A 130 8.41 5.92 -7.42
C PHE A 130 7.02 6.55 -7.28
N TRP A 131 6.01 6.06 -8.00
CA TRP A 131 4.65 6.60 -7.89
C TRP A 131 4.03 6.42 -6.50
N SER A 132 4.44 5.40 -5.74
CA SER A 132 3.87 5.08 -4.43
C SER A 132 4.43 5.97 -3.31
N LEU A 133 5.57 6.65 -3.52
CA LEU A 133 6.21 7.48 -2.50
C LEU A 133 5.39 8.73 -2.12
N PRO A 134 4.85 9.52 -3.06
CA PRO A 134 3.91 10.60 -2.72
C PRO A 134 2.73 10.12 -1.87
N VAL A 135 2.17 8.95 -2.20
CA VAL A 135 1.06 8.34 -1.45
C VAL A 135 1.47 8.03 -0.01
N GLU A 136 2.70 7.54 0.20
CA GLU A 136 3.21 7.30 1.55
C GLU A 136 3.32 8.61 2.37
N ILE A 137 3.75 9.72 1.74
CA ILE A 137 3.77 11.05 2.36
C ILE A 137 2.35 11.53 2.69
N GLU A 138 1.38 11.30 1.80
CA GLU A 138 -0.03 11.59 2.05
C GLU A 138 -0.56 10.83 3.27
N PHE A 139 -0.23 9.55 3.41
CA PHE A 139 -0.59 8.79 4.61
C PHE A 139 0.04 9.36 5.88
N TYR A 140 1.28 9.83 5.82
CA TYR A 140 1.93 10.44 6.98
C TYR A 140 1.22 11.74 7.40
N LEU A 141 0.86 12.57 6.43
CA LEU A 141 0.08 13.79 6.66
C LEU A 141 -1.32 13.45 7.19
N PHE A 142 -1.98 12.45 6.61
CA PHE A 142 -3.30 11.98 7.03
C PHE A 142 -3.29 11.50 8.48
N ILE A 143 -2.31 10.67 8.88
CA ILE A 143 -2.15 10.20 10.25
C ILE A 143 -1.84 11.35 11.20
N ALA A 144 -0.94 12.26 10.80
CA ALA A 144 -0.63 13.46 11.58
C ALA A 144 -1.88 14.29 11.88
N LEU A 145 -2.70 14.57 10.85
CA LEU A 145 -3.96 15.28 10.98
C LEU A 145 -4.95 14.53 11.88
N LEU A 146 -5.09 13.21 11.72
CA LEU A 146 -5.96 12.40 12.56
C LEU A 146 -5.53 12.39 14.04
N VAL A 147 -4.23 12.41 14.33
CA VAL A 147 -3.72 12.48 15.70
C VAL A 147 -3.93 13.87 16.31
N LEU A 148 -3.73 14.94 15.55
CA LEU A 148 -3.97 16.33 16.00
C LEU A 148 -5.44 16.60 16.28
N PHE A 149 -6.32 16.18 15.36
CA PHE A 149 -7.75 16.46 15.38
C PHE A 149 -8.58 15.25 15.83
N LYS A 150 -7.99 14.34 16.60
CA LYS A 150 -8.69 13.15 17.10
C LYS A 150 -9.91 13.57 17.94
N THR A 151 -11.08 13.06 17.56
CA THR A 151 -12.34 13.30 18.29
C THR A 151 -13.10 12.00 18.51
N ARG A 152 -14.16 12.03 19.33
CA ARG A 152 -15.10 10.90 19.44
C ARG A 152 -15.77 10.55 18.11
N LYS A 153 -15.77 11.48 17.14
CA LYS A 153 -16.36 11.30 15.81
C LYS A 153 -15.38 10.74 14.78
N THR A 154 -14.11 10.49 15.13
CA THR A 154 -13.09 10.01 14.18
C THR A 154 -13.52 8.73 13.47
N ILE A 155 -14.22 7.80 14.13
CA ILE A 155 -14.70 6.59 13.46
C ILE A 155 -15.71 6.90 12.34
N TYR A 156 -16.64 7.84 12.56
CA TYR A 156 -17.59 8.26 11.53
C TYR A 156 -16.90 8.98 10.38
N ILE A 157 -15.86 9.77 10.66
CA ILE A 157 -15.03 10.41 9.63
C ILE A 157 -14.33 9.34 8.78
N LEU A 158 -13.73 8.33 9.40
CA LEU A 158 -13.08 7.24 8.67
C LEU A 158 -14.08 6.42 7.84
N THR A 159 -15.26 6.13 8.37
CA THR A 159 -16.33 5.45 7.62
C THR A 159 -16.83 6.29 6.45
N PHE A 160 -17.01 7.60 6.65
CA PHE A 160 -17.38 8.51 5.58
C PHE A 160 -16.31 8.56 4.49
N LEU A 161 -15.03 8.72 4.87
CA LEU A 161 -13.92 8.74 3.92
C LEU A 161 -13.79 7.41 3.17
N PHE A 162 -14.03 6.27 3.83
CA PHE A 162 -14.09 4.97 3.17
C PHE A 162 -15.19 4.93 2.10
N GLY A 163 -16.40 5.38 2.44
CA GLY A 163 -17.50 5.46 1.46
C GLY A 163 -17.20 6.42 0.30
N LEU A 164 -16.59 7.57 0.59
CA LEU A 164 -16.14 8.53 -0.42
C LEU A 164 -15.05 7.92 -1.33
N SER A 165 -14.15 7.11 -0.78
CA SER A 165 -13.09 6.41 -1.52
C SER A 165 -13.70 5.42 -2.53
N LEU A 166 -14.71 4.65 -2.10
CA LEU A 166 -15.42 3.74 -3.01
C LEU A 166 -16.16 4.50 -4.09
N LEU A 167 -16.88 5.58 -3.72
CA LEU A 167 -17.62 6.38 -4.69
C LEU A 167 -16.69 7.00 -5.73
N THR A 168 -15.58 7.60 -5.29
CA THR A 168 -14.58 8.22 -6.18
C THR A 168 -13.92 7.19 -7.09
N SER A 169 -13.62 5.98 -6.59
CA SER A 169 -13.10 4.90 -7.41
C SER A 169 -14.09 4.47 -8.51
N LEU A 170 -15.36 4.29 -8.15
CA LEU A 170 -16.42 3.91 -9.09
C LEU A 170 -16.68 5.00 -10.14
N THR A 171 -16.71 6.27 -9.74
CA THR A 171 -16.94 7.39 -10.67
C THR A 171 -15.73 7.63 -11.57
N ALA A 172 -14.51 7.60 -11.03
CA ALA A 172 -13.29 7.72 -11.83
C ALA A 172 -13.21 6.59 -12.87
N HIS A 173 -13.69 5.40 -12.52
CA HIS A 173 -13.76 4.30 -13.47
C HIS A 173 -14.77 4.58 -14.58
N HIS A 174 -16.02 4.89 -14.22
CA HIS A 174 -17.11 5.03 -15.18
C HIS A 174 -16.94 6.23 -16.13
N PHE A 175 -16.36 7.34 -15.64
CA PHE A 175 -16.36 8.61 -16.36
C PHE A 175 -15.02 9.01 -16.96
N LEU A 176 -13.89 8.45 -16.51
CA LEU A 176 -12.57 8.87 -16.99
C LEU A 176 -11.97 7.84 -17.94
N ALA A 177 -11.35 8.33 -19.01
CA ALA A 177 -10.61 7.52 -19.95
C ALA A 177 -9.51 6.73 -19.23
N VAL A 178 -9.31 5.48 -19.65
CA VAL A 178 -8.29 4.54 -19.12
C VAL A 178 -6.91 5.22 -19.05
N ASP A 179 -6.55 5.92 -20.11
CA ASP A 179 -5.24 6.58 -20.21
C ASP A 179 -5.17 7.98 -19.60
N SER A 180 -6.24 8.48 -18.98
CA SER A 180 -6.24 9.82 -18.40
C SER A 180 -5.34 9.93 -17.16
N HIS A 181 -4.58 11.03 -17.08
CA HIS A 181 -3.81 11.40 -15.89
C HIS A 181 -4.71 11.58 -14.66
N ALA A 182 -5.90 12.17 -14.85
CA ALA A 182 -6.88 12.33 -13.79
C ALA A 182 -7.31 10.99 -13.16
N LYS A 183 -7.50 9.94 -13.97
CA LYS A 183 -7.80 8.60 -13.45
C LYS A 183 -6.64 8.06 -12.62
N LEU A 184 -5.40 8.19 -13.10
CA LEU A 184 -4.21 7.77 -12.35
C LEU A 184 -4.16 8.44 -10.97
N VAL A 185 -4.29 9.77 -10.92
CA VAL A 185 -4.26 10.52 -9.66
C VAL A 185 -5.38 10.06 -8.74
N LEU A 186 -6.63 10.03 -9.23
CA LEU A 186 -7.78 9.70 -8.39
C LEU A 186 -7.76 8.27 -7.87
N THR A 187 -7.27 7.30 -8.63
CA THR A 187 -7.26 5.89 -8.20
C THR A 187 -6.06 5.53 -7.35
N HIS A 188 -4.95 6.27 -7.45
CA HIS A 188 -3.70 5.94 -6.76
C HIS A 188 -3.33 6.88 -5.60
N HIS A 189 -4.11 7.93 -5.35
CA HIS A 189 -3.89 8.84 -4.23
C HIS A 189 -5.04 8.78 -3.22
N LEU A 190 -4.88 9.46 -2.08
CA LEU A 190 -6.01 9.68 -1.18
C LEU A 190 -7.13 10.47 -1.92
N PRO A 191 -8.41 10.09 -1.73
CA PRO A 191 -8.90 9.15 -0.72
C PRO A 191 -8.91 7.67 -1.18
N THR A 192 -8.77 7.35 -2.46
CA THR A 192 -9.10 6.02 -3.01
C THR A 192 -8.32 4.85 -2.43
N ILE A 193 -7.06 5.02 -2.03
CA ILE A 193 -6.24 3.95 -1.40
C ILE A 193 -6.54 3.79 0.10
N LEU A 194 -7.22 4.76 0.72
CA LEU A 194 -7.53 4.74 2.15
C LEU A 194 -8.22 3.43 2.64
N PRO A 195 -9.15 2.81 1.90
CA PRO A 195 -9.74 1.52 2.25
C PRO A 195 -8.70 0.44 2.57
N GLU A 196 -7.67 0.28 1.75
CA GLU A 196 -6.64 -0.75 1.94
C GLU A 196 -5.84 -0.53 3.23
N PHE A 197 -5.49 0.74 3.50
CA PHE A 197 -4.88 1.15 4.75
C PHE A 197 -5.81 0.88 5.96
N LEU A 198 -7.11 1.14 5.82
CA LEU A 198 -8.08 0.88 6.89
C LEU A 198 -8.30 -0.61 7.14
N LEU A 199 -8.20 -1.47 6.11
CA LEU A 199 -8.19 -2.92 6.29
C LEU A 199 -7.00 -3.37 7.14
N GLY A 200 -5.82 -2.78 6.93
CA GLY A 200 -4.65 -2.96 7.80
C GLY A 200 -4.92 -2.57 9.26
N THR A 201 -5.52 -1.40 9.46
CA THR A 201 -5.92 -0.93 10.80
C THR A 201 -6.91 -1.88 11.47
N LEU A 202 -7.85 -2.43 10.70
CA LEU A 202 -8.82 -3.40 11.17
C LEU A 202 -8.15 -4.75 11.50
N ALA A 203 -7.19 -5.22 10.70
CA ALA A 203 -6.40 -6.41 11.00
C ALA A 203 -5.69 -6.32 12.35
N TYR A 204 -5.17 -5.15 12.72
CA TYR A 204 -4.57 -4.94 14.04
C TYR A 204 -5.58 -5.16 15.17
N ARG A 205 -6.83 -4.69 15.02
CA ARG A 205 -7.88 -4.93 16.02
C ARG A 205 -8.31 -6.39 16.08
N ILE A 206 -8.53 -7.02 14.91
CA ILE A 206 -8.97 -8.41 14.81
C ILE A 206 -7.91 -9.34 15.40
N SER A 207 -6.63 -9.17 15.02
CA SER A 207 -5.52 -10.00 15.50
C SER A 207 -5.34 -9.95 17.02
N LYS A 208 -5.79 -8.90 17.73
CA LYS A 208 -5.77 -8.88 19.20
C LYS A 208 -6.73 -9.88 19.84
N ASN A 209 -7.88 -10.12 19.21
CA ASN A 209 -8.96 -10.90 19.79
C ASN A 209 -9.09 -12.30 19.16
N CYS A 210 -8.31 -12.61 18.12
CA CYS A 210 -8.33 -13.91 17.46
C CYS A 210 -7.34 -14.91 18.07
N GLY A 211 -7.80 -16.15 18.25
CA GLY A 211 -6.94 -17.29 18.59
C GLY A 211 -6.30 -17.95 17.36
N LYS A 212 -5.33 -18.85 17.59
CA LYS A 212 -4.53 -19.51 16.52
C LYS A 212 -5.38 -20.22 15.47
N LEU A 213 -6.47 -20.89 15.86
CA LEU A 213 -7.38 -21.56 14.92
C LEU A 213 -8.04 -20.56 13.96
N SER A 214 -8.58 -19.45 14.48
CA SER A 214 -9.14 -18.39 13.64
C SER A 214 -8.09 -17.78 12.74
N GLY A 215 -6.86 -17.60 13.24
CA GLY A 215 -5.71 -17.15 12.43
C GLY A 215 -5.44 -18.08 11.25
N LEU A 216 -5.42 -19.40 11.45
CA LEU A 216 -5.25 -20.38 10.37
C LEU A 216 -6.39 -20.31 9.34
N ILE A 217 -7.64 -20.17 9.79
CA ILE A 217 -8.81 -20.03 8.91
C ILE A 217 -8.67 -18.77 8.05
N PHE A 218 -8.31 -17.63 8.65
CA PHE A 218 -8.05 -16.40 7.90
C PHE A 218 -6.94 -16.60 6.88
N GLY A 219 -5.80 -17.19 7.26
CA GLY A 219 -4.68 -17.42 6.36
C GLY A 219 -5.06 -18.29 5.15
N ALA A 220 -5.76 -19.41 5.40
CA ALA A 220 -6.24 -20.28 4.34
C ALA A 220 -7.25 -19.57 3.42
N ALA A 221 -8.22 -18.85 3.99
CA ALA A 221 -9.20 -18.08 3.22
C ALA A 221 -8.54 -16.99 2.37
N GLY A 222 -7.51 -16.31 2.90
CA GLY A 222 -6.75 -15.28 2.19
C GLY A 222 -5.99 -15.85 0.99
N ILE A 223 -5.32 -17.00 1.18
CA ILE A 223 -4.62 -17.70 0.09
C ILE A 223 -5.61 -18.15 -0.99
N VAL A 224 -6.75 -18.73 -0.61
CA VAL A 224 -7.79 -19.16 -1.57
C VAL A 224 -8.33 -17.96 -2.34
N LEU A 225 -8.67 -16.86 -1.66
CA LEU A 225 -9.16 -15.65 -2.30
C LEU A 225 -8.16 -15.08 -3.31
N LEU A 226 -6.90 -14.91 -2.91
CA LEU A 226 -5.84 -14.41 -3.79
C LEU A 226 -5.56 -15.34 -4.96
N PHE A 227 -5.62 -16.66 -4.74
CA PHE A 227 -5.48 -17.63 -5.83
C PHE A 227 -6.64 -17.51 -6.83
N MET A 228 -7.88 -17.37 -6.37
CA MET A 228 -9.04 -17.17 -7.24
C MET A 228 -8.94 -15.86 -8.03
N LEU A 229 -8.54 -14.77 -7.38
CA LEU A 229 -8.34 -13.47 -8.03
C LEU A 229 -7.20 -13.52 -9.04
N GLY A 230 -6.09 -14.16 -8.71
CA GLY A 230 -4.94 -14.33 -9.61
C GLY A 230 -5.27 -15.22 -10.83
N GLN A 231 -5.99 -16.33 -10.64
CA GLN A 231 -6.49 -17.14 -11.75
C GLN A 231 -7.43 -16.33 -12.66
N ASN A 232 -8.33 -15.55 -12.07
CA ASN A 232 -9.24 -14.70 -12.83
C ASN A 232 -8.48 -13.63 -13.64
N PHE A 233 -7.47 -13.00 -13.04
CA PHE A 233 -6.59 -12.03 -13.67
C PHE A 233 -5.80 -12.66 -14.84
N VAL A 234 -5.23 -13.85 -14.67
CA VAL A 234 -4.51 -14.54 -15.75
C VAL A 234 -5.46 -14.90 -16.91
N ALA A 235 -6.66 -15.37 -16.61
CA ALA A 235 -7.63 -15.80 -17.62
C ALA A 235 -8.23 -14.63 -18.42
N HIS A 236 -8.54 -13.51 -17.78
CA HIS A 236 -9.31 -12.42 -18.41
C HIS A 236 -8.52 -11.11 -18.58
N GLY A 237 -7.36 -10.99 -17.94
CA GLY A 237 -6.51 -9.80 -17.93
C GLY A 237 -7.17 -8.57 -17.35
N GLU A 238 -6.67 -7.41 -17.79
CA GLU A 238 -7.16 -6.09 -17.36
C GLU A 238 -8.59 -5.79 -17.82
N ASN A 239 -9.23 -6.59 -18.67
CA ASN A 239 -10.64 -6.37 -19.02
C ASN A 239 -11.60 -6.64 -17.84
N VAL A 240 -11.18 -7.42 -16.83
CA VAL A 240 -11.90 -7.49 -15.54
C VAL A 240 -11.57 -6.24 -14.69
N SER A 241 -10.35 -5.72 -14.81
CA SER A 241 -9.91 -4.49 -14.16
C SER A 241 -10.60 -3.23 -14.72
N ASP A 242 -11.03 -3.26 -15.98
CA ASP A 242 -11.79 -2.21 -16.67
C ASP A 242 -13.29 -2.14 -16.31
N MET A 243 -13.76 -2.97 -15.36
CA MET A 243 -15.01 -2.68 -14.65
C MET A 243 -14.83 -2.55 -13.13
N THR A 244 -13.66 -2.91 -12.59
CA THR A 244 -13.52 -3.12 -11.14
C THR A 244 -12.15 -2.78 -10.53
N TYR A 245 -11.25 -2.03 -11.18
CA TYR A 245 -9.87 -1.80 -10.68
C TYR A 245 -9.78 -1.49 -9.17
N GLY A 246 -10.61 -0.59 -8.65
CA GLY A 246 -10.63 -0.31 -7.20
C GLY A 246 -11.25 -1.41 -6.33
N LEU A 247 -12.27 -2.12 -6.81
CA LEU A 247 -12.86 -3.24 -6.07
C LEU A 247 -11.97 -4.48 -6.10
N PHE A 248 -11.31 -4.75 -7.23
CA PHE A 248 -10.37 -5.84 -7.41
C PHE A 248 -9.17 -5.68 -6.48
N ASN A 249 -8.53 -4.51 -6.46
CA ASN A 249 -7.42 -4.21 -5.56
C ASN A 249 -7.88 -4.27 -4.09
N LEU A 250 -9.09 -3.77 -3.78
CA LEU A 250 -9.65 -3.89 -2.45
C LEU A 250 -9.88 -5.35 -2.02
N LEU A 251 -10.30 -6.23 -2.93
CA LEU A 251 -10.42 -7.67 -2.67
C LEU A 251 -9.05 -8.33 -2.49
N CYS A 252 -8.04 -7.92 -3.26
CA CYS A 252 -6.66 -8.35 -3.04
C CYS A 252 -6.15 -7.91 -1.65
N ALA A 253 -6.37 -6.64 -1.29
CA ALA A 253 -6.07 -6.08 0.01
C ALA A 253 -6.79 -6.83 1.15
N LEU A 254 -8.04 -7.27 0.96
CA LEU A 254 -8.76 -8.13 1.91
C LEU A 254 -8.09 -9.50 2.06
N GLY A 255 -7.65 -10.12 0.96
CA GLY A 255 -6.88 -11.36 1.00
C GLY A 255 -5.57 -11.20 1.78
N TYR A 256 -4.83 -10.12 1.53
CA TYR A 256 -3.62 -9.78 2.27
C TYR A 256 -3.88 -9.45 3.74
N GLN A 257 -5.00 -8.81 4.05
CA GLN A 257 -5.43 -8.53 5.43
C GLN A 257 -5.56 -9.84 6.22
N TRP A 258 -6.18 -10.86 5.63
CA TRP A 258 -6.35 -12.15 6.29
C TRP A 258 -5.04 -12.91 6.47
N ILE A 259 -4.14 -12.85 5.49
CA ILE A 259 -2.77 -13.40 5.62
C ILE A 259 -2.00 -12.68 6.74
N LEU A 260 -2.11 -11.36 6.81
CA LEU A 260 -1.47 -10.56 7.86
C LEU A 260 -2.00 -10.93 9.25
N ILE A 261 -3.32 -11.09 9.41
CA ILE A 261 -3.93 -11.56 10.67
C ILE A 261 -3.38 -12.93 11.05
N ALA A 262 -3.33 -13.86 10.09
CA ALA A 262 -2.83 -15.21 10.31
C ALA A 262 -1.37 -15.19 10.81
N SER A 263 -0.51 -14.45 10.11
CA SER A 263 0.91 -14.31 10.47
C SER A 263 1.07 -13.79 11.92
N VAL A 264 0.44 -12.66 12.25
CA VAL A 264 0.56 -12.05 13.57
C VAL A 264 0.03 -12.95 14.68
N VAL A 265 -1.09 -13.65 14.45
CA VAL A 265 -1.70 -14.53 15.46
C VAL A 265 -0.86 -15.80 15.66
N LEU A 266 -0.26 -16.35 14.60
CA LEU A 266 0.56 -17.56 14.68
C LEU A 266 1.90 -17.31 15.37
N PHE A 267 2.52 -16.15 15.13
CA PHE A 267 3.76 -15.71 15.78
C PHE A 267 3.54 -15.04 17.14
N ARG A 268 2.29 -14.93 17.63
CA ARG A 268 2.04 -14.48 19.00
C ARG A 268 2.43 -15.60 19.98
N PRO A 269 3.27 -15.33 20.99
CA PRO A 269 3.59 -16.33 22.01
C PRO A 269 2.31 -16.78 22.72
N SER A 270 2.16 -18.09 22.87
CA SER A 270 1.12 -18.67 23.74
C SER A 270 1.48 -18.32 25.17
N GLY A 271 0.73 -17.38 25.75
CA GLY A 271 0.71 -17.15 27.20
C GLY A 271 0.11 -18.32 27.94
#